data_AF-A0A965VA94-F1
#
_entry.id   AF-A0A965VA94-F1
#
_cell.length_a   1.000
_cell.length_b   1.000
_cell.length_c   1.000
_cell.angle_alpha   90.00
_cell.angle_beta   90.00
_cell.angle_gamma   90.00
#
_symmetry.space_group_name_H-M   'P 1'
#
loop_
_entity.id
_entity.type
_entity.pdbx_description
1 polymer ?
#
loop_
_entity_poly.entity_id
_entity_poly.type
_entity_poly.pdbx_seq_one_letter_code
_entity_poly.pdbx_strand_id
1 'polypeptide(L)'
;EMLFSQFPGINDPGKEAMMTVFDVFGVISASMIVAVAVATTIKEKATAKKAALILFIFHVGWVLMDWINFLVGKGGPPLAVLLLSSVAALALGYAWKKGEI
;
A
#
# COMPACT_ATOMS: atom_id res chain seq x y z
N GLU A 1 9.99 2.40 -24.44
CA GLU A 1 9.70 1.06 -25.02
C GLU A 1 9.75 -0.08 -24.00
N MET A 2 10.75 -0.14 -23.11
CA MET A 2 10.86 -1.20 -22.07
C MET A 2 9.64 -1.36 -21.14
N LEU A 3 8.85 -0.29 -20.91
CA LEU A 3 7.62 -0.36 -20.11
C LEU A 3 6.51 -1.18 -20.78
N PHE A 4 6.47 -1.19 -22.11
CA PHE A 4 5.40 -1.83 -22.88
C PHE A 4 5.83 -3.17 -23.49
N SER A 5 7.12 -3.56 -23.37
CA SER A 5 7.62 -4.84 -23.88
C SER A 5 6.98 -6.06 -23.20
N GLN A 6 6.37 -5.87 -22.04
CA GLN A 6 5.59 -6.89 -21.32
C GLN A 6 4.15 -7.07 -21.85
N PHE A 7 3.70 -6.21 -22.78
CA PHE A 7 2.35 -6.24 -23.38
C PHE A 7 2.44 -6.44 -24.90
N PRO A 8 2.71 -7.67 -25.38
CA PRO A 8 2.81 -7.93 -26.82
C PRO A 8 1.48 -7.63 -27.53
N GLY A 9 1.54 -6.85 -28.60
CA GLY A 9 0.37 -6.47 -29.41
C GLY A 9 -0.37 -5.21 -28.95
N ILE A 10 0.13 -4.46 -27.97
CA ILE A 10 -0.49 -3.21 -27.53
C ILE A 10 -0.43 -2.13 -28.63
N ASN A 11 -1.60 -1.61 -28.99
CA ASN A 11 -1.74 -0.50 -29.95
C ASN A 11 -1.58 0.86 -29.24
N ASP A 12 -1.51 1.94 -30.01
CA ASP A 12 -1.25 3.28 -29.45
C ASP A 12 -2.33 3.77 -28.46
N PRO A 13 -3.64 3.57 -28.70
CA PRO A 13 -4.67 3.85 -27.69
C PRO A 13 -4.46 3.06 -26.38
N GLY A 14 -4.03 1.80 -26.47
CA GLY A 14 -3.72 0.98 -25.30
C GLY A 14 -2.52 1.51 -24.51
N LYS A 15 -1.49 2.02 -25.20
CA LYS A 15 -0.34 2.67 -24.54
C LYS A 15 -0.76 3.95 -23.82
N GLU A 16 -1.59 4.77 -24.44
CA GLU A 16 -2.08 6.03 -23.84
C GLU A 16 -2.94 5.77 -22.59
N ALA A 17 -3.82 4.77 -22.64
CA ALA A 17 -4.59 4.33 -21.49
C ALA A 17 -3.70 3.83 -20.34
N MET A 18 -2.68 3.01 -20.64
CA MET A 18 -1.70 2.56 -19.64
C MET A 18 -0.92 3.72 -19.02
N MET A 19 -0.49 4.69 -19.82
CA MET A 19 0.17 5.90 -19.31
C MET A 19 -0.74 6.68 -18.36
N THR A 20 -2.01 6.84 -18.72
CA THR A 20 -3.01 7.48 -17.86
C THR A 20 -3.16 6.74 -16.53
N VAL A 21 -3.19 5.39 -16.56
CA VAL A 21 -3.21 4.58 -15.34
C VAL A 21 -1.96 4.84 -14.50
N PHE A 22 -0.77 4.83 -15.10
CA PHE A 22 0.48 5.15 -14.39
C PHE A 22 0.47 6.55 -13.78
N ASP A 23 -0.04 7.55 -14.49
CA ASP A 23 -0.15 8.92 -13.99
C ASP A 23 -1.09 9.01 -12.77
N VAL A 24 -2.26 8.36 -12.82
CA VAL A 24 -3.20 8.30 -11.70
C VAL A 24 -2.55 7.63 -10.48
N PHE A 25 -1.93 6.46 -10.66
CA PHE A 25 -1.23 5.77 -9.57
C PHE A 25 -0.02 6.56 -9.06
N GLY A 26 0.65 7.32 -9.93
CA GLY A 26 1.74 8.22 -9.57
C GLY A 26 1.25 9.37 -8.67
N VAL A 27 0.16 10.03 -9.03
CA VAL A 27 -0.47 11.08 -8.22
C VAL A 27 -0.95 10.53 -6.87
N ILE A 28 -1.59 9.35 -6.87
CA ILE A 28 -2.00 8.68 -5.63
C ILE A 28 -0.78 8.41 -4.75
N SER A 29 0.30 7.87 -5.31
CA SER A 29 1.53 7.57 -4.56
C SER A 29 2.15 8.84 -3.96
N ALA A 30 2.24 9.92 -4.74
CA ALA A 30 2.73 11.20 -4.24
C ALA A 30 1.83 11.77 -3.12
N SER A 31 0.51 11.68 -3.28
CA SER A 31 -0.44 12.13 -2.25
C SER A 31 -0.31 11.35 -0.94
N MET A 32 0.01 10.06 -1.00
CA MET A 32 0.25 9.23 0.18
C MET A 32 1.52 9.65 0.91
N ILE A 33 2.60 9.97 0.19
CA ILE A 33 3.83 10.51 0.81
C ILE A 33 3.54 11.81 1.55
N VAL A 34 2.78 12.72 0.93
CA VAL A 34 2.38 13.99 1.57
C VAL A 34 1.49 13.73 2.79
N ALA A 35 0.53 12.82 2.68
CA ALA A 35 -0.34 12.46 3.81
C ALA A 35 0.45 11.91 5.00
N VAL A 36 1.44 11.04 4.75
CA VAL A 36 2.36 10.54 5.80
C VAL A 36 3.16 11.68 6.40
N ALA A 37 3.74 12.57 5.58
CA ALA A 37 4.49 13.72 6.08
C ALA A 37 3.62 14.61 6.98
N VAL A 38 2.39 14.92 6.57
CA VAL A 38 1.43 15.68 7.39
C VAL A 38 1.08 14.91 8.66
N ALA A 39 0.88 13.60 8.60
CA ALA A 39 0.57 12.79 9.77
C ALA A 39 1.68 12.85 10.85
N THR A 40 2.95 12.99 10.47
CA THR A 40 4.06 13.17 11.43
C THR A 40 3.98 14.47 12.23
N THR A 41 3.18 15.45 11.77
CA THR A 41 2.98 16.73 12.47
C THR A 41 1.85 16.69 13.50
N ILE A 42 1.07 15.60 13.55
CA ILE A 42 -0.05 15.46 14.49
C ILE A 42 0.49 15.30 15.92
N LYS A 43 0.30 16.32 16.74
CA LYS A 43 0.73 16.32 18.15
C LYS A 43 -0.26 15.65 19.09
N GLU A 44 -1.52 15.56 18.67
CA GLU A 44 -2.59 14.99 19.49
C GLU A 44 -2.56 13.46 19.38
N LYS A 45 -2.28 12.80 20.52
CA LYS A 45 -2.05 11.35 20.58
C LYS A 45 -3.31 10.54 20.31
N ALA A 46 -4.49 11.00 20.72
CA ALA A 46 -5.74 10.29 20.45
C ALA A 46 -6.06 10.24 18.94
N THR A 47 -5.88 11.32 18.20
CA THR A 47 -6.04 11.44 16.76
C THR A 47 -5.05 10.54 16.04
N ALA A 48 -3.76 10.58 16.41
CA ALA A 48 -2.75 9.69 15.83
C ALA A 48 -3.10 8.21 16.08
N LYS A 49 -3.52 7.86 17.30
CA LYS A 49 -3.97 6.49 17.64
C LYS A 49 -5.19 6.05 16.83
N LYS A 50 -6.17 6.92 16.62
CA LYS A 50 -7.38 6.61 15.84
C LYS A 50 -7.07 6.45 14.36
N ALA A 51 -6.21 7.31 13.81
CA ALA A 51 -5.73 7.17 12.44
C ALA A 51 -4.96 5.86 12.26
N ALA A 52 -4.04 5.52 13.17
CA ALA A 52 -3.32 4.26 13.16
C ALA A 52 -4.24 3.05 13.26
N LEU A 53 -5.31 3.10 14.07
CA LEU A 53 -6.31 2.03 14.15
C LEU A 53 -7.05 1.82 12.84
N ILE A 54 -7.52 2.91 12.22
CA ILE A 54 -8.25 2.83 10.95
C ILE A 54 -7.35 2.21 9.87
N LEU A 55 -6.11 2.72 9.77
CA LEU A 55 -5.12 2.16 8.85
C LEU A 55 -4.79 0.70 9.18
N PHE A 56 -4.65 0.34 10.45
CA PHE A 56 -4.40 -1.03 10.88
C PHE A 56 -5.51 -1.98 10.42
N ILE A 57 -6.78 -1.60 10.59
CA ILE A 57 -7.92 -2.45 10.18
C ILE A 57 -7.90 -2.69 8.67
N PHE A 58 -7.75 -1.63 7.87
CA PHE A 58 -7.65 -1.77 6.42
C PHE A 58 -6.42 -2.59 6.03
N HIS A 59 -5.28 -2.34 6.70
CA HIS A 59 -4.01 -2.98 6.37
C HIS A 59 -3.92 -4.44 6.85
N VAL A 60 -4.73 -4.87 7.80
CA VAL A 60 -4.83 -6.29 8.17
C VAL A 60 -5.71 -7.03 7.18
N GLY A 61 -6.81 -6.40 6.73
CA GLY A 61 -7.75 -7.01 5.79
C GLY A 61 -7.07 -7.55 4.53
N TRP A 62 -6.21 -6.76 3.89
CA TRP A 62 -5.49 -7.20 2.69
C TRP A 62 -4.28 -8.12 2.97
N VAL A 63 -3.53 -7.92 4.06
CA VAL A 63 -2.34 -8.73 4.42
C VAL A 63 -2.77 -10.16 4.75
N LEU A 64 -3.89 -10.31 5.46
CA LEU A 64 -4.43 -11.62 5.78
C LEU A 64 -4.84 -12.37 4.52
N MET A 65 -5.52 -11.69 3.58
CA MET A 65 -5.90 -12.28 2.30
C MET A 65 -4.67 -12.69 1.47
N ASP A 66 -3.62 -11.87 1.45
CA ASP A 66 -2.37 -12.18 0.77
C ASP A 66 -1.66 -13.39 1.39
N TRP A 67 -1.63 -13.49 2.73
CA TRP A 67 -1.10 -14.68 3.41
C TRP A 67 -1.89 -15.94 3.10
N ILE A 68 -3.23 -15.85 3.10
CA ILE A 68 -4.08 -16.98 2.71
C ILE A 68 -3.72 -17.42 1.29
N ASN A 69 -3.71 -16.49 0.34
CA ASN A 69 -3.42 -16.78 -1.07
C ASN A 69 -2.01 -17.37 -1.26
N PHE A 70 -1.01 -16.87 -0.53
CA PHE A 70 0.35 -17.40 -0.54
C PHE A 70 0.40 -18.84 -0.03
N LEU A 71 -0.28 -19.14 1.09
CA LEU A 71 -0.27 -20.47 1.72
C LEU A 71 -1.04 -21.52 0.91
N VAL A 72 -2.15 -21.16 0.26
CA VAL A 72 -2.90 -22.09 -0.62
C VAL A 72 -2.33 -22.17 -2.04
N GLY A 73 -1.18 -21.52 -2.31
CA GLY A 73 -0.51 -21.59 -3.61
C GLY A 73 -1.28 -20.93 -4.75
N LYS A 74 -2.22 -20.01 -4.46
CA LYS A 74 -3.05 -19.31 -5.46
C LYS A 74 -2.34 -18.13 -6.14
N GLY A 75 -1.04 -17.95 -5.87
CA GLY A 75 -0.28 -16.77 -6.26
C GLY A 75 -0.50 -15.63 -5.28
N GLY A 76 0.49 -14.74 -5.17
CA GLY A 76 0.49 -13.62 -4.23
C GLY A 76 1.75 -12.77 -4.40
N PRO A 77 1.92 -11.73 -3.57
CA PRO A 77 3.15 -10.94 -3.58
C PRO A 77 4.37 -11.83 -3.30
N PRO A 78 5.57 -11.48 -3.82
CA PRO A 78 6.81 -12.15 -3.42
C PRO A 78 6.96 -12.16 -1.90
N LEU A 79 7.56 -13.21 -1.32
CA LEU A 79 7.66 -13.38 0.14
C LEU A 79 8.25 -12.15 0.85
N ALA A 80 9.25 -11.50 0.25
CA ALA A 80 9.83 -10.27 0.79
C ALA A 80 8.80 -9.12 0.92
N VAL A 81 7.92 -8.97 -0.06
CA VAL A 81 6.85 -7.96 -0.05
C VAL A 81 5.78 -8.32 0.99
N LEU A 82 5.44 -9.60 1.09
CA LEU A 82 4.47 -10.10 2.07
C LEU A 82 4.93 -9.87 3.52
N LEU A 83 6.22 -10.13 3.79
CA LEU A 83 6.84 -9.86 5.09
C LEU A 83 6.88 -8.36 5.40
N LEU A 84 7.27 -7.53 4.42
CA LEU A 84 7.28 -6.07 4.60
C LEU A 84 5.88 -5.52 4.92
N SER A 85 4.87 -6.00 4.20
CA SER A 85 3.46 -5.64 4.43
C SER A 85 3.00 -6.06 5.84
N SER A 86 3.44 -7.22 6.31
CA SER A 86 3.17 -7.70 7.67
C SER A 86 3.81 -6.83 8.74
N VAL A 87 5.06 -6.39 8.53
CA VAL A 87 5.75 -5.47 9.45
C VAL A 87 5.01 -4.13 9.54
N ALA A 88 4.52 -3.61 8.42
CA ALA A 88 3.71 -2.38 8.40
C ALA A 88 2.41 -2.54 9.20
N ALA A 89 1.71 -3.68 9.06
CA ALA A 89 0.53 -3.99 9.87
C ALA A 89 0.85 -3.99 11.38
N LEU A 90 1.94 -4.65 11.78
CA LEU A 90 2.36 -4.71 13.17
C LEU A 90 2.73 -3.34 13.73
N ALA A 91 3.42 -2.51 12.95
CA ALA A 91 3.76 -1.14 13.31
C ALA A 91 2.50 -0.29 13.55
N LEU A 92 1.49 -0.40 12.68
CA LEU A 92 0.21 0.29 12.86
C LEU A 92 -0.54 -0.18 14.12
N GLY A 93 -0.56 -1.48 14.39
CA GLY A 93 -1.15 -2.04 15.61
C GLY A 93 -0.43 -1.56 16.88
N TYR A 94 0.91 -1.48 16.83
CA TYR A 94 1.73 -0.91 17.91
C TYR A 94 1.42 0.57 18.13
N ALA A 95 1.43 1.37 17.05
CA ALA A 95 1.17 2.79 17.08
C ALA A 95 -0.24 3.11 17.61
N TRP A 96 -1.24 2.31 17.25
CA TRP A 96 -2.57 2.43 17.83
C TRP A 96 -2.59 2.18 19.34
N LYS A 97 -1.97 1.08 19.81
CA LYS A 97 -2.00 0.70 21.23
C LYS A 97 -1.23 1.69 22.10
N LYS A 98 -0.02 2.06 21.68
CA LYS A 98 0.89 2.88 22.49
C LYS A 98 0.84 4.37 22.17
N GLY A 99 0.50 4.75 20.94
CA GLY A 99 0.49 6.16 20.50
C GLY A 99 1.88 6.71 20.29
N GLU A 100 2.80 5.80 19.98
CA GLU A 100 4.18 6.06 19.62
C GLU A 100 4.29 5.69 18.14
N ILE A 101 4.69 6.65 17.32
CA ILE A 101 5.15 6.44 15.95
C ILE A 101 6.65 6.68 15.97
#